data_AF-A0A959UYA2-F1
#
_entry.id   AF-A0A959UYA2-F1
#
_cell.length_a   1.000
_cell.length_b   1.000
_cell.length_c   1.000
_cell.angle_alpha   90.00
_cell.angle_beta   90.00
_cell.angle_gamma   90.00
#
_symmetry.space_group_name_H-M   'P 1'
#
loop_
_entity.id
_entity.type
_entity.pdbx_description
1 polymer ?
#
loop_
_entity_poly.entity_id
_entity_poly.type
_entity_poly.pdbx_seq_one_letter_code
_entity_poly.pdbx_strand_id
1 'polypeptide(L)'
;ITYDTPTAERAGTTEALNGLRANLKAELDALRERMKGAGADKEALKADQQRAAELAQGLERIDRLIKKIGDADDVSWEQARESHLKEAEEVRVWMSEYGLNNSI
;
A
#
# COMPACT_ATOMS: atom_id res chain seq x y z
N ILE A 1 1.58 -17.76 7.04
CA ILE A 1 3.00 -18.00 6.74
C ILE A 1 3.75 -17.86 8.07
N THR A 2 4.50 -18.87 8.47
CA THR A 2 5.40 -18.82 9.64
C THR A 2 6.82 -18.65 9.09
N TYR A 3 7.58 -17.69 9.63
CA TYR A 3 8.94 -17.40 9.20
C TYR A 3 9.93 -17.87 10.26
N ASP A 4 11.01 -18.51 9.82
CA ASP A 4 11.99 -19.12 10.72
C ASP A 4 13.03 -18.12 11.26
N THR A 5 13.13 -16.93 10.65
CA THR A 5 14.07 -15.88 11.07
C THR A 5 13.48 -14.47 10.94
N PRO A 6 13.93 -13.50 11.77
CA PRO A 6 13.60 -12.07 11.62
C PRO A 6 13.85 -11.53 10.21
N THR A 7 14.99 -11.90 9.60
CA THR A 7 15.32 -11.51 8.22
C THR A 7 14.31 -12.06 7.21
N ALA A 8 13.89 -13.33 7.32
CA ALA A 8 12.91 -13.91 6.42
C ALA A 8 11.53 -13.26 6.57
N GLU A 9 11.11 -12.95 7.80
CA GLU A 9 9.85 -12.28 8.05
C GLU A 9 9.83 -10.84 7.52
N ARG A 10 10.93 -10.08 7.71
CA ARG A 10 11.11 -8.77 7.09
C ARG A 10 10.96 -8.85 5.58
N ALA A 11 11.70 -9.75 4.94
CA ALA A 11 11.67 -9.90 3.49
C ALA A 11 10.25 -10.23 2.98
N GLY A 12 9.57 -11.20 3.60
CA GLY A 12 8.20 -11.56 3.22
C GLY A 12 7.16 -10.46 3.48
N THR A 13 7.32 -9.71 4.57
CA THR A 13 6.47 -8.54 4.85
C THR A 13 6.69 -7.43 3.81
N THR A 14 7.94 -7.16 3.48
CA THR A 14 8.31 -6.20 2.41
C THR A 14 7.79 -6.64 1.04
N GLU A 15 7.87 -7.93 0.71
CA GLU A 15 7.33 -8.47 -0.55
C GLU A 15 5.80 -8.29 -0.63
N ALA A 16 5.07 -8.64 0.43
CA ALA A 16 3.62 -8.45 0.49
C ALA A 16 3.24 -6.98 0.32
N LEU A 17 3.93 -6.07 1.02
CA LEU A 17 3.72 -4.63 0.89
C LEU A 17 4.06 -4.10 -0.52
N ASN A 18 5.07 -4.64 -1.18
CA ASN A 18 5.39 -4.29 -2.57
C ASN A 18 4.28 -4.71 -3.55
N GLY A 19 3.65 -5.87 -3.33
CA GLY A 19 2.46 -6.28 -4.09
C GLY A 19 1.30 -5.30 -3.94
N LEU A 20 1.00 -4.92 -2.70
CA LEU A 20 -0.01 -3.89 -2.37
C LEU A 20 0.32 -2.54 -3.01
N ARG A 21 1.58 -2.11 -2.92
CA ARG A 21 2.10 -0.89 -3.56
C ARG A 21 1.87 -0.89 -5.07
N ALA A 22 2.15 -2.01 -5.73
CA ALA A 22 1.99 -2.15 -7.17
C ALA A 22 0.52 -2.04 -7.60
N ASN A 23 -0.39 -2.72 -6.89
CA ASN A 23 -1.83 -2.67 -7.15
C ASN A 23 -2.38 -1.24 -7.01
N LEU A 24 -1.99 -0.56 -5.93
CA LEU A 24 -2.44 0.80 -5.68
C LEU A 24 -1.88 1.78 -6.71
N LYS A 25 -0.61 1.62 -7.09
CA LYS A 25 0.00 2.45 -8.15
C LYS A 25 -0.73 2.27 -9.47
N ALA A 26 -1.08 1.04 -9.84
CA ALA A 26 -1.82 0.75 -11.06
C ALA A 26 -3.20 1.42 -11.06
N GLU A 27 -3.94 1.34 -9.95
CA GLU A 27 -5.24 2.01 -9.81
C GLU A 27 -5.11 3.54 -9.91
N LEU A 28 -4.11 4.13 -9.25
CA LEU A 28 -3.85 5.57 -9.31
C LEU A 28 -3.51 6.03 -10.73
N ASP A 29 -2.70 5.26 -11.45
CA ASP A 29 -2.33 5.56 -12.83
C ASP A 29 -3.56 5.42 -13.77
N ALA A 30 -4.43 4.42 -13.56
CA ALA A 30 -5.69 4.29 -14.28
C ALA A 30 -6.65 5.48 -14.03
N LEU A 31 -6.78 5.93 -12.77
CA LEU A 31 -7.54 7.12 -12.40
C LEU A 31 -7.05 8.38 -13.10
N ARG A 32 -5.72 8.57 -13.14
CA ARG A 32 -5.10 9.70 -13.83
C ARG A 32 -5.40 9.71 -15.32
N GLU A 33 -5.38 8.55 -15.98
CA GLU A 33 -5.75 8.45 -17.39
C GLU A 33 -7.23 8.76 -17.62
N ARG A 34 -8.14 8.30 -16.75
CA ARG A 34 -9.57 8.68 -16.85
C ARG A 34 -9.78 10.19 -16.76
N MET A 35 -9.08 10.85 -15.84
CA MET A 35 -9.19 12.31 -15.66
C MET A 35 -8.62 13.12 -16.83
N LYS A 36 -7.73 12.55 -17.66
CA LYS A 36 -7.21 13.20 -18.87
C LYS A 36 -8.18 13.13 -20.05
N GLY A 37 -9.19 12.26 -20.01
CA GLY A 37 -10.18 12.11 -21.06
C GLY A 37 -11.05 13.36 -21.24
N ALA A 38 -11.21 13.81 -22.48
CA ALA A 38 -12.12 14.92 -22.80
C ALA A 38 -13.58 14.47 -22.65
N GLY A 39 -14.35 15.16 -21.80
CA GLY A 39 -15.80 14.94 -21.66
C GLY A 39 -16.29 14.38 -20.31
N ALA A 40 -15.41 14.26 -19.31
CA ALA A 40 -15.84 13.88 -17.96
C ALA A 40 -16.78 14.93 -17.34
N ASP A 41 -17.88 14.48 -16.76
CA ASP A 41 -18.74 15.29 -15.91
C ASP A 41 -17.91 15.91 -14.76
N LYS A 42 -18.19 17.17 -14.41
CA LYS A 42 -17.47 17.89 -13.35
C LYS A 42 -17.60 17.18 -11.99
N GLU A 43 -18.75 16.57 -11.72
CA GLU A 43 -18.95 15.82 -10.47
C GLU A 43 -18.12 14.52 -10.46
N ALA A 44 -18.11 13.80 -11.59
CA ALA A 44 -17.28 12.61 -11.76
C ALA A 44 -15.78 12.94 -11.65
N LEU A 45 -15.33 14.05 -12.25
CA LEU A 45 -13.95 14.51 -12.17
C LEU A 45 -13.55 14.84 -10.72
N LYS A 46 -14.44 15.48 -9.95
CA LYS A 46 -14.19 15.78 -8.54
C LYS A 46 -14.10 14.51 -7.69
N ALA A 47 -14.96 13.52 -7.96
CA ALA A 47 -14.90 12.22 -7.29
C ALA A 47 -13.59 11.46 -7.62
N ASP A 48 -13.18 11.44 -8.90
CA ASP A 48 -11.92 10.83 -9.31
C ASP A 48 -10.70 11.56 -8.71
N GLN A 49 -10.72 12.89 -8.60
CA GLN A 49 -9.66 13.67 -7.94
C GLN A 49 -9.56 13.33 -6.46
N GLN A 50 -10.69 13.24 -5.75
CA GLN A 50 -10.72 12.87 -4.34
C GLN A 50 -10.17 11.45 -4.14
N ARG A 51 -10.62 10.50 -4.96
CA ARG A 51 -10.12 9.12 -4.93
C ARG A 51 -8.61 9.06 -5.22
N ALA A 52 -8.13 9.81 -6.21
CA ALA A 52 -6.70 9.87 -6.54
C ALA A 52 -5.86 10.42 -5.38
N ALA A 53 -6.37 11.42 -4.65
CA ALA A 53 -5.70 11.97 -3.47
C ALA A 53 -5.62 10.94 -2.33
N GLU A 54 -6.70 10.21 -2.07
CA GLU A 54 -6.75 9.14 -1.06
C GLU A 54 -5.78 8.00 -1.40
N LEU A 55 -5.77 7.55 -2.66
CA LEU A 55 -4.81 6.53 -3.10
C LEU A 55 -3.37 7.01 -2.99
N ALA A 56 -3.08 8.26 -3.37
CA ALA A 56 -1.73 8.81 -3.23
C ALA A 56 -1.26 8.81 -1.76
N GLN A 57 -2.13 9.18 -0.81
CA GLN A 57 -1.82 9.11 0.62
C GLN A 57 -1.57 7.66 1.08
N GLY A 58 -2.37 6.71 0.60
CA GLY A 58 -2.15 5.29 0.84
C GLY A 58 -0.81 4.80 0.29
N LEU A 59 -0.43 5.22 -0.92
CA LEU A 59 0.88 4.90 -1.52
C LEU A 59 2.03 5.36 -0.64
N GLU A 60 1.97 6.62 -0.19
CA GLU A 60 3.00 7.18 0.67
C GLU A 60 3.09 6.45 2.01
N ARG A 61 1.95 6.02 2.57
CA ARG A 61 1.93 5.20 3.80
C ARG A 61 2.65 3.87 3.59
N ILE A 62 2.36 3.19 2.47
CA ILE A 62 3.02 1.93 2.11
C ILE A 62 4.52 2.14 1.89
N ASP A 63 4.92 3.16 1.15
CA ASP A 63 6.33 3.49 0.88
C ASP A 63 7.11 3.76 2.18
N ARG A 64 6.52 4.52 3.12
CA ARG A 64 7.11 4.77 4.43
C ARG A 64 7.27 3.49 5.24
N LEU A 65 6.27 2.60 5.24
CA LEU A 65 6.33 1.33 5.95
C LEU A 65 7.39 0.40 5.35
N ILE A 66 7.42 0.25 4.02
CA ILE A 66 8.45 -0.53 3.31
C ILE A 66 9.84 -0.05 3.69
N LYS A 67 10.07 1.27 3.66
CA LYS A 67 11.36 1.86 4.03
C LYS A 67 11.70 1.57 5.50
N LYS A 68 10.75 1.73 6.41
CA LYS A 68 10.95 1.48 7.85
C LYS A 68 11.35 0.04 8.13
N ILE A 69 10.70 -0.93 7.47
CA ILE A 69 11.01 -2.35 7.59
C ILE A 69 12.36 -2.69 6.95
N GLY A 70 12.65 -2.09 5.78
CA GLY A 70 13.91 -2.30 5.06
C GLY A 70 15.13 -1.72 5.76
N ASP A 71 14.97 -0.59 6.48
CA ASP A 71 16.03 0.05 7.27
C ASP A 71 16.25 -0.63 8.63
N ALA A 72 15.32 -1.48 9.09
CA ALA A 72 15.46 -2.22 10.35
C ALA A 72 16.48 -3.36 10.21
N ASP A 73 17.30 -3.56 11.24
CA ASP A 73 18.07 -4.80 11.45
C ASP A 73 17.24 -5.83 12.22
N ASP A 74 17.81 -7.00 12.52
CA ASP A 74 17.07 -8.07 13.22
C ASP A 74 16.63 -7.65 14.64
N VAL A 75 17.45 -6.87 15.35
CA VAL A 75 17.16 -6.44 16.74
C VAL A 75 16.03 -5.41 16.77
N SER A 76 16.13 -4.38 15.93
CA SER A 76 15.10 -3.34 15.81
C SER A 76 13.80 -3.89 15.20
N TRP A 77 13.89 -4.89 14.31
CA TRP A 77 12.74 -5.64 13.85
C TRP A 77 12.02 -6.33 14.98
N GLU A 78 12.69 -7.16 15.78
CA GLU A 78 12.05 -7.90 16.87
C GLU A 78 11.36 -6.96 17.88
N GLN A 79 11.97 -5.81 18.18
CA GLN A 79 11.41 -4.80 19.08
C GLN A 79 10.14 -4.13 18.54
N ALA A 80 10.04 -3.95 17.23
CA ALA A 80 8.93 -3.24 16.58
C ALA A 80 8.00 -4.16 15.75
N ARG A 81 8.26 -5.47 15.75
CA ARG A 81 7.61 -6.48 14.90
C ARG A 81 6.10 -6.38 14.92
N GLU A 82 5.51 -6.45 16.11
CA GLU A 82 4.05 -6.39 16.25
C GLU A 82 3.47 -5.09 15.70
N SER A 83 4.15 -3.96 15.92
CA SER A 83 3.72 -2.68 15.38
C SER A 83 3.81 -2.64 13.85
N HIS A 84 4.87 -3.19 13.25
CA HIS A 84 5.03 -3.22 11.79
C HIS A 84 4.01 -4.14 11.11
N LEU A 85 3.80 -5.33 11.68
CA LEU A 85 2.81 -6.27 11.18
C LEU A 85 1.38 -5.73 11.32
N LYS A 86 1.08 -5.04 12.43
CA LYS A 86 -0.20 -4.35 12.60
C LYS A 86 -0.40 -3.26 11.56
N GLU A 87 0.62 -2.43 11.31
CA GLU A 87 0.53 -1.37 10.31
C GLU A 87 0.36 -1.93 8.88
N ALA A 88 1.04 -3.04 8.56
CA ALA A 88 0.86 -3.75 7.29
C ALA A 88 -0.55 -4.32 7.14
N GLU A 89 -1.13 -4.85 8.22
CA GLU A 89 -2.52 -5.34 8.21
C GLU A 89 -3.53 -4.20 8.07
N GLU A 90 -3.32 -3.07 8.74
CA GLU A 90 -4.17 -1.88 8.58
C GLU A 90 -4.17 -1.37 7.14
N VAL A 91 -3.01 -1.38 6.47
CA VAL A 91 -2.91 -1.08 5.03
C VAL A 91 -3.71 -2.08 4.21
N ARG A 92 -3.60 -3.38 4.50
CA ARG A 92 -4.33 -4.43 3.78
C ARG A 92 -5.84 -4.28 3.92
N VAL A 93 -6.32 -4.04 5.15
CA VAL A 93 -7.73 -3.80 5.44
C VAL A 93 -8.22 -2.56 4.70
N TRP A 94 -7.50 -1.45 4.81
CA TRP A 94 -7.82 -0.23 4.08
C TRP A 94 -7.90 -0.49 2.57
N MET A 95 -6.93 -1.18 1.96
CA MET A 95 -7.00 -1.52 0.53
C MET A 95 -8.20 -2.40 0.17
N SER A 96 -8.63 -3.28 1.07
CA SER A 96 -9.82 -4.11 0.84
C SER A 96 -11.12 -3.31 0.80
N GLU A 97 -11.23 -2.24 1.60
CA GLU A 97 -12.38 -1.32 1.58
C GLU A 97 -12.49 -0.58 0.24
N TYR A 98 -11.37 -0.39 -0.46
CA TYR A 98 -11.31 0.20 -1.80
C TYR A 98 -11.43 -0.82 -2.94
N GLY A 99 -11.61 -2.11 -2.61
CA GLY A 99 -11.66 -3.20 -3.60
C GLY A 99 -10.31 -3.53 -4.25
N LEU A 100 -9.20 -3.08 -3.67
CA LEU A 100 -7.84 -3.23 -4.23
C LEU A 100 -7.10 -4.47 -3.73
N ASN A 101 -7.76 -5.33 -2.95
CA ASN A 101 -7.19 -6.56 -2.40
C ASN A 101 -7.24 -7.76 -3.38
N ASN A 102 -7.60 -7.56 -4.65
CA ASN A 102 -7.66 -8.63 -5.64
C ASN A 102 -6.30 -8.82 -6.35
N SER A 103 -5.44 -9.63 -5.73
CA SER A 103 -4.53 -10.62 -6.35
C SER A 103 -3.27 -10.79 -5.49
N ILE A 104 -3.32 -11.74 -4.56
CA ILE A 104 -2.22 -12.66 -4.23
C ILE A 104 -2.85 -14.03 -4.02
#